data_AF-A0A2U3LFB2-F1
#
_entry.id   AF-A0A2U3LFB2-F1
#
_cell.length_a   1.000
_cell.length_b   1.000
_cell.length_c   1.000
_cell.angle_alpha   90.00
_cell.angle_beta   90.00
_cell.angle_gamma   90.00
#
_symmetry.space_group_name_H-M   'P 1'
#
loop_
_entity.id
_entity.type
_entity.pdbx_description
1 polymer ?
#
loop_
_entity_poly.entity_id
_entity_poly.type
_entity_poly.pdbx_seq_one_letter_code
_entity_poly.pdbx_strand_id
1 'polypeptide(L)' 'MAGRANVTLHSYPKLNHLFIAGVGKSTPQEYGEPGHLDAEVLSDIAAWVLR' A
#
# COMPACT_ATOMS: atom_id res chain seq x y z
N MET A 1 9.26 -19.74 11.53
CA MET A 1 7.95 -19.74 10.84
C MET A 1 8.12 -20.54 9.57
N ALA A 2 7.46 -21.69 9.43
CA ALA A 2 7.49 -22.44 8.18
C ALA A 2 6.78 -21.60 7.10
N GLY A 3 7.50 -21.22 6.05
CA GLY A 3 7.01 -20.29 5.02
C GLY A 3 5.99 -20.95 4.08
N ARG A 4 4.89 -20.24 3.79
CA ARG A 4 3.98 -20.60 2.68
C ARG A 4 4.64 -20.20 1.36
N ALA A 5 4.72 -21.12 0.42
CA ALA A 5 5.43 -20.91 -0.86
C ALA A 5 4.66 -20.03 -1.87
N ASN A 6 3.36 -19.81 -1.66
CA ASN A 6 2.48 -19.06 -2.55
C ASN A 6 2.16 -17.65 -2.00
N VAL A 7 3.17 -16.96 -1.48
CA VAL A 7 3.03 -15.62 -0.90
C VAL A 7 3.99 -14.66 -1.56
N THR A 8 3.47 -13.49 -1.97
CA THR A 8 4.27 -12.36 -2.43
C THR A 8 4.11 -11.21 -1.42
N LEU A 9 5.21 -10.52 -1.10
CA LEU A 9 5.22 -9.35 -0.22
C LEU A 9 5.65 -8.12 -1.02
N HIS A 10 4.85 -7.06 -0.95
CA HIS A 10 5.10 -5.77 -1.61
C HIS A 10 5.39 -4.71 -0.54
N SER A 11 6.30 -3.78 -0.82
CA SER A 11 6.61 -2.63 0.05
C SER A 11 6.56 -1.34 -0.76
N TYR A 12 5.86 -0.34 -0.24
CA TYR A 12 5.66 0.96 -0.89
C TYR A 12 6.22 2.08 0.00
N PRO A 13 7.55 2.31 0.01
CA PRO A 13 8.22 3.16 1.00
C PRO A 13 7.87 4.65 0.89
N LYS A 14 7.27 5.08 -0.22
CA LYS A 14 6.86 6.47 -0.48
C LYS A 14 5.42 6.76 -0.06
N LEU A 15 4.68 5.74 0.38
CA LEU A 15 3.27 5.87 0.71
C LEU A 15 3.10 5.90 2.22
N ASN A 16 2.11 6.67 2.67
CA ASN A 16 1.66 6.65 4.05
C ASN A 16 0.77 5.42 4.31
N HIS A 17 0.32 5.30 5.56
CA HIS A 17 -0.56 4.22 6.02
C HIS A 17 -1.93 4.11 5.30
N LEU A 18 -2.31 5.10 4.50
CA LEU A 18 -3.52 5.10 3.66
C LEU A 18 -3.23 4.67 2.22
N PHE A 19 -1.97 4.29 1.92
CA PHE A 19 -1.47 4.06 0.57
C PHE A 19 -1.55 5.29 -0.36
N ILE A 20 -1.45 6.48 0.23
CA ILE A 20 -1.36 7.76 -0.47
C ILE A 20 0.08 8.24 -0.42
N ALA A 21 0.55 8.93 -1.46
CA ALA A 21 1.90 9.50 -1.47
C ALA A 21 2.11 10.45 -0.26
N GLY A 22 3.20 10.25 0.47
CA GLY A 22 3.51 11.01 1.68
C GLY A 22 5.01 11.14 1.91
N VAL A 23 5.39 11.99 2.86
CA VAL A 23 6.80 12.23 3.20
C VAL A 23 6.97 12.15 4.71
N GLY A 24 8.02 11.46 5.14
CA GLY A 24 8.29 11.27 6.57
C GLY A 24 7.39 10.23 7.22
N LYS A 25 7.20 10.35 8.53
CA LYS A 25 6.43 9.39 9.32
C LYS A 25 4.94 9.63 9.11
N SER A 26 4.17 8.57 8.87
CA SER A 26 2.71 8.64 8.87
C SER A 26 2.14 9.18 10.18
N THR A 27 1.11 10.02 10.09
CA THR A 27 0.47 10.68 11.22
C THR A 27 -1.05 10.60 11.14
N PRO A 28 -1.79 10.60 12.28
CA PRO A 28 -3.26 10.55 12.27
C PRO A 28 -3.92 11.74 11.55
N GLN A 29 -3.23 12.87 11.41
CA GLN A 29 -3.75 14.04 10.71
C GLN A 29 -4.02 13.76 9.23
N GLU A 30 -3.29 12.82 8.62
CA GLU A 30 -3.43 12.46 7.21
C GLU A 30 -4.82 11.90 6.86
N TYR A 31 -5.58 11.38 7.83
CA TYR A 31 -6.97 10.95 7.59
C TYR A 31 -7.91 12.08 7.19
N GLY A 32 -7.57 13.33 7.55
CA GLY A 32 -8.37 14.52 7.21
C GLY A 32 -8.04 15.12 5.84
N GLU A 33 -6.96 14.65 5.20
CA GLU A 33 -6.48 15.20 3.94
C GLU A 33 -6.97 14.35 2.76
N PRO A 34 -7.71 14.93 1.79
CA PRO A 34 -8.11 14.20 0.60
C PRO A 34 -6.90 13.74 -0.21
N GLY A 35 -6.94 12.49 -0.69
CA GLY A 35 -5.93 11.96 -1.58
C GLY A 35 -6.43 10.73 -2.31
N HIS A 36 -5.74 10.39 -3.41
CA HIS A 36 -6.03 9.18 -4.17
C HIS A 36 -5.08 8.07 -3.75
N LEU A 37 -5.62 6.86 -3.66
CA LEU A 37 -4.82 5.64 -3.57
C LEU A 37 -3.79 5.61 -4.70
N ASP A 38 -2.56 5.22 -4.38
CA ASP A 38 -1.53 5.07 -5.40
C ASP A 38 -1.91 3.99 -6.44
N ALA A 39 -1.71 4.31 -7.72
CA ALA A 39 -2.12 3.45 -8.83
C ALA A 39 -1.33 2.12 -8.88
N GLU A 40 -0.10 2.10 -8.36
CA GLU A 40 0.71 0.87 -8.26
C GLU A 40 0.06 -0.11 -7.28
N VAL A 41 -0.33 0.37 -6.11
CA VAL A 41 -1.04 -0.43 -5.09
C VAL A 41 -2.35 -0.99 -5.63
N LEU A 42 -3.13 -0.14 -6.32
CA LEU A 42 -4.39 -0.57 -6.93
C LEU A 42 -4.17 -1.68 -7.97
N SER A 43 -3.16 -1.51 -8.83
CA SER A 43 -2.84 -2.47 -9.89
C SER A 43 -2.35 -3.81 -9.32
N ASP A 44 -1.50 -3.78 -8.30
CA ASP A 44 -0.98 -4.98 -7.64
C ASP A 44 -2.09 -5.76 -6.93
N ILE A 45 -3.02 -5.08 -6.25
CA ILE A 45 -4.20 -5.71 -5.63
C ILE A 45 -5.09 -6.32 -6.72
N ALA A 46 -5.38 -5.59 -7.79
CA ALA A 46 -6.21 -6.10 -8.88
C ALA A 46 -5.57 -7.35 -9.52
N ALA A 47 -4.26 -7.31 -9.77
CA ALA A 47 -3.51 -8.44 -10.30
C ALA A 47 -3.44 -9.63 -9.34
N TRP A 48 -3.53 -9.41 -8.02
CA TRP A 48 -3.60 -10.48 -7.03
C TRP A 48 -4.98 -11.13 -6.99
N VAL A 49 -6.06 -10.34 -7.00
CA VAL A 49 -7.44 -10.83 -6.90
C VAL A 49 -7.90 -11.54 -8.18
N LEU A 50 -7.42 -11.11 -9.35
CA LEU A 50 -7.82 -11.66 -10.65
C LEU A 50 -7.01 -12.88 -11.12
N ARG A 51 -6.06 -13.36 -10.30
CA ARG A 51 -5.32 -14.62 -10.54
C ARG A 51 -6.12 -15.83 -10.11
#